data_AF-A0A126QTD6-F1
#
_entry.id   AF-A0A126QTD6-F1
#
_cell.length_a   1.000
_cell.length_b   1.000
_cell.length_c   1.000
_cell.angle_alpha   90.00
_cell.angle_beta   90.00
_cell.angle_gamma   90.00
#
_symmetry.space_group_name_H-M   'P 1'
#
loop_
_entity.id
_entity.type
_entity.pdbx_description
1 polymer ?
#
loop_
_entity_poly.entity_id
_entity_poly.type
_entity_poly.pdbx_seq_one_letter_code
_entity_poly.pdbx_strand_id
1 'polypeptide(L)'
;MNHENRRPLGDLNENLHWIIRYSDSIENYLSYFNRSYEEFLENEMFQDCCLSKIGQIAECLNRINKNHRSEYDAYFRPIVGEFHGMRDITVHQYENINYHIVWVFLTKERLLIKKAAEECLEQLGV
;
A
#
# COMPACT_ATOMS: atom_id res chain seq x y z
N MET A 1 -26.58 -13.83 -17.07
CA MET A 1 -25.84 -13.98 -15.80
C MET A 1 -25.51 -12.56 -15.36
N ASN A 2 -26.31 -11.99 -14.46
CA ASN A 2 -26.33 -10.55 -14.20
C ASN A 2 -25.19 -10.15 -13.27
N HIS A 3 -24.38 -9.19 -13.70
CA HIS A 3 -23.26 -8.60 -12.96
C HIS A 3 -23.69 -7.50 -11.96
N GLU A 4 -24.94 -7.49 -11.50
CA GLU A 4 -25.53 -6.36 -10.76
C GLU A 4 -25.74 -6.62 -9.25
N ASN A 5 -24.81 -7.28 -8.57
CA ASN A 5 -24.93 -7.39 -7.10
C ASN A 5 -23.59 -7.32 -6.35
N ARG A 6 -22.73 -6.38 -6.73
CA ARG A 6 -21.61 -5.97 -5.86
C ARG A 6 -22.09 -4.83 -4.97
N ARG A 7 -22.13 -5.06 -3.65
CA ARG A 7 -22.55 -4.06 -2.66
C ARG A 7 -21.79 -2.74 -2.88
N PRO A 8 -22.45 -1.59 -3.02
CA PRO A 8 -21.80 -0.33 -3.39
C PRO A 8 -20.83 0.24 -2.34
N LEU A 9 -20.70 -0.39 -1.16
CA LEU A 9 -19.77 -0.01 -0.08
C LEU A 9 -18.84 -1.16 0.37
N GLY A 10 -19.01 -2.38 -0.14
CA GLY A 10 -18.25 -3.54 0.33
C GLY A 10 -16.78 -3.52 -0.10
N ASP A 11 -16.55 -3.05 -1.34
CA ASP A 11 -15.22 -2.90 -1.95
C ASP A 11 -14.33 -1.95 -1.12
N LEU A 12 -14.83 -0.77 -0.75
CA LEU A 12 -14.04 0.23 -0.03
C LEU A 12 -13.56 -0.28 1.32
N ASN A 13 -14.48 -0.71 2.19
CA ASN A 13 -14.15 -1.18 3.53
C ASN A 13 -13.15 -2.34 3.49
N GLU A 14 -13.38 -3.29 2.58
CA GLU A 14 -12.46 -4.41 2.37
C GLU A 14 -11.06 -3.93 1.94
N ASN A 15 -10.97 -3.03 0.96
CA ASN A 15 -9.68 -2.48 0.51
C ASN A 15 -8.95 -1.71 1.62
N LEU A 16 -9.67 -0.96 2.46
CA LEU A 16 -9.09 -0.24 3.60
C LEU A 16 -8.49 -1.21 4.64
N HIS A 17 -9.23 -2.26 5.01
CA HIS A 17 -8.71 -3.30 5.90
C HIS A 17 -7.51 -4.05 5.29
N TRP A 18 -7.52 -4.31 3.99
CA TRP A 18 -6.39 -4.93 3.31
C TRP A 18 -5.14 -4.04 3.34
N ILE A 19 -5.28 -2.73 3.08
CA ILE A 19 -4.17 -1.78 3.19
C ILE A 19 -3.52 -1.84 4.58
N ILE A 20 -4.33 -1.79 5.64
CA ILE A 20 -3.86 -1.88 7.03
C ILE A 20 -3.10 -3.20 7.25
N ARG A 21 -3.71 -4.32 6.88
CA ARG A 21 -3.12 -5.66 7.06
C ARG A 21 -1.81 -5.84 6.29
N TYR A 22 -1.70 -5.29 5.08
CA TYR A 22 -0.47 -5.36 4.29
C TYR A 22 0.62 -4.46 4.88
N SER A 23 0.26 -3.29 5.41
CA SER A 23 1.21 -2.44 6.14
C SER A 23 1.73 -3.12 7.41
N ASP A 24 0.87 -3.82 8.16
CA ASP A 24 1.27 -4.62 9.32
C ASP A 24 2.13 -5.83 8.95
N SER A 25 1.86 -6.45 7.80
CA SER A 25 2.72 -7.52 7.28
C SER A 25 4.13 -7.02 6.98
N ILE A 26 4.26 -5.82 6.38
CA ILE A 26 5.55 -5.17 6.16
C ILE A 26 6.25 -4.89 7.50
N GLU A 27 5.51 -4.40 8.51
CA GLU A 27 6.04 -4.17 9.85
C GLU A 27 6.60 -5.46 10.49
N ASN A 28 5.93 -6.59 10.30
CA ASN A 28 6.43 -7.89 10.75
C ASN A 28 7.72 -8.30 10.04
N TYR A 29 7.83 -8.08 8.72
CA TYR A 29 9.05 -8.38 7.97
C TYR A 29 10.21 -7.50 8.44
N LEU A 30 9.97 -6.19 8.54
CA LEU A 30 10.94 -5.24 9.07
C LEU A 30 11.43 -5.65 10.45
N SER A 31 10.52 -6.02 11.36
CA SER A 31 10.90 -6.45 12.71
C SER A 31 11.69 -7.77 12.71
N TYR A 32 11.31 -8.74 11.86
CA TYR A 32 12.02 -10.01 11.73
C TYR A 32 13.48 -9.83 11.28
N PHE A 33 13.71 -8.90 10.34
CA PHE A 33 15.06 -8.54 9.86
C PHE A 33 15.69 -7.36 10.62
N ASN A 34 15.28 -7.14 11.88
CA ASN A 34 15.81 -6.11 12.79
C ASN A 34 15.82 -4.69 12.21
N ARG A 35 14.93 -4.39 11.25
CA ARG A 35 14.83 -3.12 10.53
C ARG A 35 16.16 -2.68 9.89
N SER A 36 16.98 -3.65 9.49
CA SER A 36 18.27 -3.39 8.83
C SER A 36 18.07 -3.11 7.34
N TYR A 37 18.61 -1.99 6.85
CA TYR A 37 18.58 -1.67 5.42
C TYR A 37 19.59 -2.53 4.66
N GLU A 38 20.72 -2.85 5.28
CA GLU A 38 21.75 -3.72 4.73
C GLU A 38 21.19 -5.14 4.52
N GLU A 39 20.49 -5.69 5.50
CA GLU A 39 19.80 -6.99 5.36
C GLU A 39 18.75 -6.95 4.25
N PHE A 40 18.04 -5.83 4.10
CA PHE A 40 17.11 -5.64 2.99
C PHE A 40 17.82 -5.66 1.64
N LEU A 41 19.00 -5.07 1.50
CA LEU A 41 19.76 -5.08 0.24
C LEU A 41 20.36 -6.46 -0.08
N GLU A 42 20.73 -7.23 0.93
CA GLU A 42 21.41 -8.52 0.76
C GLU A 42 20.46 -9.72 0.69
N ASN A 43 19.18 -9.55 1.05
CA ASN A 43 18.21 -10.63 1.12
C ASN A 43 17.08 -10.47 0.09
N GLU A 44 17.18 -11.17 -1.04
CA GLU A 44 16.18 -11.17 -2.12
C GLU A 44 14.79 -11.60 -1.62
N MET A 45 14.70 -12.57 -0.70
CA MET A 45 13.41 -13.00 -0.15
C MET A 45 12.75 -11.88 0.65
N PHE A 46 13.51 -11.11 1.42
CA PHE A 46 13.00 -9.95 2.13
C PHE A 46 12.51 -8.88 1.15
N GLN A 47 13.29 -8.60 0.10
CA GLN A 47 12.89 -7.67 -0.96
C GLN A 47 11.59 -8.10 -1.62
N ASP A 48 11.48 -9.35 -2.05
CA ASP A 48 10.30 -9.89 -2.73
C ASP A 48 9.06 -9.85 -1.84
N CYS A 49 9.19 -10.22 -0.56
CA CYS A 49 8.10 -10.13 0.41
C CYS A 49 7.60 -8.68 0.55
N CYS A 50 8.52 -7.73 0.65
CA CYS A 50 8.22 -6.31 0.76
C CYS A 50 7.58 -5.76 -0.52
N LEU A 51 8.20 -5.97 -1.69
CA LEU A 51 7.70 -5.52 -2.99
C LEU A 51 6.31 -6.09 -3.29
N SER A 52 6.06 -7.35 -2.95
CA SER A 52 4.74 -7.97 -3.07
C SER A 52 3.68 -7.21 -2.27
N LYS A 53 3.97 -6.83 -1.02
CA LYS A 53 3.03 -6.07 -0.18
C LYS A 53 2.83 -4.64 -0.68
N ILE A 54 3.87 -3.99 -1.19
CA ILE A 54 3.75 -2.68 -1.84
C ILE A 54 2.79 -2.76 -3.02
N GLY A 55 2.96 -3.75 -3.90
CA GLY A 55 2.06 -3.96 -5.04
C GLY A 55 0.61 -4.22 -4.63
N GLN A 56 0.40 -4.99 -3.56
CA GLN A 56 -0.94 -5.25 -3.02
C GLN A 56 -1.60 -3.97 -2.47
N ILE A 57 -0.86 -3.13 -1.74
CA ILE A 57 -1.35 -1.82 -1.28
C ILE A 57 -1.69 -0.92 -2.48
N ALA A 58 -0.83 -0.87 -3.49
CA ALA A 58 -1.04 -0.07 -4.70
C ALA A 58 -2.31 -0.52 -5.46
N GLU A 59 -2.56 -1.82 -5.55
CA GLU A 59 -3.77 -2.36 -6.18
C GLU A 59 -5.04 -1.97 -5.41
N CYS A 60 -5.02 -2.01 -4.07
CA CYS A 60 -6.12 -1.51 -3.25
C CYS A 60 -6.37 -0.01 -3.51
N LEU A 61 -5.32 0.81 -3.50
CA LEU A 61 -5.43 2.25 -3.79
C LEU A 61 -5.98 2.53 -5.19
N ASN A 62 -5.58 1.74 -6.20
CA ASN A 62 -6.09 1.86 -7.56
C ASN A 62 -7.59 1.54 -7.64
N ARG A 63 -8.06 0.50 -6.92
CA ARG A 63 -9.49 0.17 -6.83
C ARG A 63 -10.28 1.27 -6.15
N ILE A 64 -9.77 1.81 -5.04
CA ILE A 64 -10.39 2.94 -4.34
C ILE A 64 -10.45 4.15 -5.28
N ASN A 65 -9.38 4.53 -5.96
CA ASN A 65 -9.39 5.64 -6.93
C ASN A 65 -10.43 5.45 -8.05
N LYS A 66 -10.60 4.21 -8.52
CA LYS A 66 -11.52 3.88 -9.62
C LYS A 66 -12.99 3.88 -9.18
N ASN A 67 -13.28 3.32 -8.01
CA ASN A 67 -14.65 3.02 -7.57
C ASN A 67 -15.16 3.98 -6.48
N HIS A 68 -14.26 4.62 -5.75
CA HIS A 68 -14.48 5.43 -4.54
C HIS A 68 -13.66 6.72 -4.60
N ARG A 69 -13.87 7.49 -5.67
CA ARG A 69 -13.01 8.61 -6.04
C ARG A 69 -13.05 9.76 -5.02
N SER A 70 -14.18 10.01 -4.38
CA SER A 70 -14.31 11.02 -3.32
C SER A 70 -13.43 10.69 -2.13
N GLU A 71 -13.45 9.45 -1.68
CA GLU A 71 -12.64 8.98 -0.55
C GLU A 71 -11.16 8.92 -0.93
N TYR A 72 -10.84 8.48 -2.16
CA TYR A 72 -9.48 8.56 -2.68
C TYR A 72 -8.94 9.98 -2.65
N ASP A 73 -9.70 10.95 -3.17
CA ASP A 73 -9.25 12.34 -3.28
C ASP A 73 -9.13 13.01 -1.91
N ALA A 74 -9.99 12.66 -0.96
CA ALA A 74 -9.96 13.21 0.40
C ALA A 74 -8.81 12.66 1.25
N TYR A 75 -8.58 11.34 1.25
CA TYR A 75 -7.65 10.70 2.19
C TYR A 75 -6.31 10.31 1.57
N PHE A 76 -6.30 9.88 0.31
CA PHE A 76 -5.14 9.20 -0.29
C PHE A 76 -4.41 10.06 -1.32
N ARG A 77 -5.10 10.86 -2.14
CA ARG A 77 -4.48 11.70 -3.17
C ARG A 77 -3.39 12.63 -2.63
N PRO A 78 -3.53 13.31 -1.48
CA PRO A 78 -2.46 14.17 -0.95
C PRO A 78 -1.19 13.39 -0.64
N ILE A 79 -1.34 12.16 -0.15
CA ILE A 79 -0.23 11.28 0.22
C ILE A 79 0.38 10.68 -1.06
N VAL A 80 -0.42 9.96 -1.84
CA VAL A 80 0.04 9.23 -3.03
C VAL A 80 0.52 10.15 -4.14
N GLY A 81 -0.06 11.35 -4.27
CA GLY A 81 0.34 12.34 -5.27
C GLY A 81 1.71 12.97 -5.02
N GLU A 82 2.18 12.95 -3.77
CA GLU A 82 3.53 13.42 -3.40
C GLU A 82 4.61 12.35 -3.63
N PHE A 83 4.22 11.09 -3.80
CA PHE A 83 5.14 9.96 -3.93
C PHE A 83 5.18 9.39 -5.35
N HIS A 84 6.29 9.65 -6.04
CA HIS A 84 6.62 8.99 -7.31
C HIS A 84 6.98 7.50 -7.14
N GLY A 85 7.41 7.09 -5.93
CA GLY A 85 7.96 5.77 -5.65
C GLY A 85 7.02 4.59 -5.92
N MET A 86 5.73 4.66 -5.56
CA MET A 86 4.79 3.57 -5.87
C MET A 86 4.57 3.37 -7.37
N ARG A 87 4.63 4.45 -8.17
CA ARG A 87 4.53 4.35 -9.63
C ARG A 87 5.80 3.79 -10.23
N ASP A 88 6.97 4.19 -9.74
CA ASP A 88 8.26 3.69 -10.25
C ASP A 88 8.52 2.23 -9.85
N ILE A 89 8.09 1.79 -8.67
CA ILE A 89 8.23 0.40 -8.19
C ILE A 89 7.29 -0.57 -8.95
N THR A 90 6.12 -0.10 -9.39
CA THR A 90 5.11 -0.95 -10.06
C THR A 90 5.21 -0.96 -11.59
N VAL A 91 5.96 -0.03 -12.19
CA VAL A 91 6.11 0.11 -13.64
C VAL A 91 7.50 -0.35 -14.08
N HIS A 92 7.65 -1.67 -14.27
CA HIS A 92 8.61 -2.31 -15.17
C HIS A 92 10.09 -1.88 -15.15
N GLN A 93 10.79 -1.96 -14.01
CA GLN A 93 12.26 -2.12 -14.01
C GLN A 93 12.73 -3.02 -12.85
N TYR A 94 12.42 -4.32 -12.88
CA TYR A 94 13.09 -5.29 -11.97
C TYR A 94 14.63 -5.23 -12.10
N GLU A 95 15.13 -4.72 -13.23
CA GLU A 95 16.57 -4.57 -13.50
C GLU A 95 17.19 -3.29 -12.90
N ASN A 96 16.40 -2.26 -12.52
CA ASN A 96 16.91 -1.00 -11.95
C ASN A 96 16.05 -0.47 -10.79
N ILE A 97 15.59 -1.35 -9.89
CA ILE A 97 14.85 -0.90 -8.71
C ILE A 97 15.76 -0.02 -7.85
N ASN A 98 15.34 1.23 -7.62
CA ASN A 98 15.97 2.06 -6.61
C ASN A 98 15.49 1.61 -5.22
N TYR A 99 16.23 0.67 -4.63
CA TYR A 99 15.92 0.09 -3.31
C TYR A 99 15.89 1.13 -2.17
N HIS A 100 16.52 2.28 -2.34
CA HIS A 100 16.39 3.38 -1.38
C HIS A 100 14.95 3.94 -1.36
N ILE A 101 14.32 4.11 -2.53
CA ILE A 101 12.92 4.54 -2.63
C ILE A 101 12.00 3.49 -2.03
N VAL A 102 12.26 2.21 -2.30
CA VAL A 102 11.51 1.10 -1.68
C VAL A 102 11.62 1.17 -0.16
N TRP A 103 12.83 1.35 0.38
CA TRP A 103 13.05 1.44 1.81
C TRP A 103 12.34 2.63 2.47
N VAL A 104 12.34 3.80 1.81
CA VAL A 104 11.57 4.98 2.26
C VAL A 104 10.08 4.67 2.31
N PHE A 105 9.54 3.99 1.29
CA PHE A 105 8.15 3.55 1.30
C PHE A 105 7.87 2.63 2.50
N LEU A 106 8.72 1.60 2.70
CA LEU A 106 8.57 0.61 3.75
C LEU A 106 8.67 1.21 5.16
N THR A 107 9.44 2.28 5.36
CA THR A 107 9.69 2.83 6.70
C THR A 107 8.89 4.09 7.02
N LYS A 108 8.36 4.78 6.00
CA LYS A 108 7.68 6.07 6.18
C LYS A 108 6.33 6.13 5.47
N GLU A 109 6.31 6.01 4.14
CA GLU A 109 5.13 6.34 3.34
C GLU A 109 3.96 5.39 3.61
N ARG A 110 4.25 4.08 3.78
CA ARG A 110 3.22 3.10 4.13
C ARG A 110 2.50 3.41 5.44
N LEU A 111 3.15 4.12 6.37
CA LEU A 111 2.56 4.48 7.66
C LEU A 111 1.53 5.59 7.48
N LEU A 112 1.82 6.56 6.61
CA LEU A 112 0.87 7.62 6.24
C LEU A 112 -0.35 7.01 5.53
N ILE A 113 -0.13 6.08 4.60
CA ILE A 113 -1.21 5.39 3.89
C ILE A 113 -2.05 4.54 4.86
N LYS A 114 -1.42 3.81 5.77
CA LYS A 114 -2.13 3.04 6.80
C LYS A 114 -2.99 3.96 7.66
N LYS A 115 -2.42 5.07 8.16
CA LYS A 115 -3.15 6.04 8.98
C LYS A 115 -4.35 6.63 8.24
N ALA A 116 -4.18 7.00 6.97
CA ALA A 116 -5.29 7.49 6.14
C ALA A 116 -6.39 6.45 5.97
N ALA A 117 -6.04 5.15 5.87
CA ALA A 117 -7.02 4.08 5.82
C ALA A 117 -7.78 3.93 7.14
N GLU A 118 -7.10 4.02 8.28
CA GLU A 118 -7.70 4.00 9.62
C GLU A 118 -8.66 5.19 9.81
N GLU A 119 -8.22 6.41 9.49
CA GLU A 119 -9.05 7.62 9.55
C GLU A 119 -10.27 7.53 8.63
N CYS A 120 -10.10 6.98 7.42
CA CYS A 120 -11.22 6.78 6.50
C CYS A 120 -12.24 5.79 7.07
N LEU A 121 -11.81 4.68 7.70
CA LEU A 121 -12.70 3.71 8.36
C LEU A 121 -13.47 4.34 9.52
N GLU A 122 -12.79 5.10 10.39
CA GLU A 122 -13.44 5.77 11.52
C GLU A 122 -14.57 6.70 11.07
N GLN A 123 -14.37 7.44 9.98
CA GLN A 123 -15.37 8.36 9.44
C GLN A 123 -16.54 7.65 8.76
N LEU A 124 -16.36 6.40 8.31
CA LEU A 124 -17.44 5.56 7.78
C LEU A 124 -18.32 4.97 8.90
N GLY A 125 -17.91 5.11 10.18
CA GLY A 125 -18.66 4.61 11.33
C GLY A 125 -18.65 3.09 11.46
N VAL A 126 -17.59 2.44 10.99
CA VAL A 126 -17.42 0.96 10.99
C VAL A 126 -16.24 0.56 11.86
#